data_AF-C1ATH0-F1
#
_entry.id   AF-C1ATH0-F1
#
_cell.length_a   1.000
_cell.length_b   1.000
_cell.length_c   1.000
_cell.angle_alpha   90.00
_cell.angle_beta   90.00
_cell.angle_gamma   90.00
#
_symmetry.space_group_name_H-M   'P 1'
#
loop_
_entity.id
_entity.type
_entity.pdbx_description
1 polymer ?
#
loop_
_entity_poly.entity_id
_entity_poly.type
_entity_poly.pdbx_seq_one_letter_code
_entity_poly.pdbx_strand_id
1 'polypeptide(L)' 'MMQSSLATTLVHRMRADGVRYGLQTMCEGGGMANATVFENLAV' A
#
# COMPACT_ATOMS: atom_id res chain seq x y z
N MET A 1 -4.24 -2.09 -12.15
CA MET A 1 -2.98 -2.86 -12.11
C MET A 1 -2.32 -2.63 -10.76
N MET A 2 -2.35 -3.58 -9.81
CA MET A 2 -1.76 -3.46 -8.45
C MET A 2 -0.52 -4.36 -8.35
N GLN A 3 0.65 -3.81 -8.02
CA GLN A 3 1.89 -4.57 -7.93
C GLN A 3 1.98 -5.21 -6.55
N SER A 4 1.82 -6.53 -6.48
CA SER A 4 1.78 -7.28 -5.21
C SER A 4 3.06 -7.12 -4.38
N SER A 5 4.22 -6.93 -5.02
CA SER A 5 5.47 -6.71 -4.28
C SER A 5 5.52 -5.38 -3.53
N LEU A 6 5.00 -4.29 -4.10
CA LEU A 6 4.95 -2.98 -3.42
C LEU A 6 4.01 -3.03 -2.20
N ALA A 7 2.89 -3.72 -2.35
CA ALA A 7 1.94 -3.93 -1.25
C ALA A 7 2.59 -4.75 -0.12
N THR A 8 3.29 -5.83 -0.45
CA THR A 8 4.00 -6.67 0.53
C THR A 8 5.05 -5.87 1.30
N THR A 9 5.86 -5.06 0.61
CA THR A 9 6.84 -4.18 1.26
C THR A 9 6.18 -3.15 2.17
N LEU A 10 5.10 -2.50 1.71
CA LEU A 10 4.33 -1.53 2.50
C LEU A 10 3.79 -2.17 3.79
N VAL A 11 3.14 -3.33 3.69
CA VAL A 11 2.57 -4.04 4.86
C VAL A 11 3.67 -4.48 5.83
N HIS A 12 4.80 -4.99 5.34
CA HIS A 12 5.93 -5.33 6.20
C HIS A 12 6.47 -4.12 6.94
N ARG A 13 6.59 -2.97 6.25
CA ARG A 13 7.03 -1.72 6.87
C ARG A 13 6.03 -1.21 7.90
N MET A 14 4.73 -1.24 7.59
CA MET A 14 3.67 -0.84 8.52
C MET A 14 3.67 -1.66 9.81
N ARG A 15 3.92 -2.98 9.71
CA ARG A 15 4.06 -3.85 10.88
C ARG A 15 5.32 -3.54 11.70
N ALA A 16 6.45 -3.32 11.04
CA ALA A 16 7.71 -3.02 11.70
C ALA A 16 7.69 -1.66 12.43
N ASP A 17 7.06 -0.66 11.83
CA ASP A 17 7.01 0.71 12.35
C ASP A 17 5.79 0.94 13.28
N GLY A 18 4.90 -0.05 13.44
CA GLY A 18 3.67 0.11 14.23
C GLY A 18 2.69 1.14 13.65
N VAL A 19 2.69 1.32 12.33
CA VAL A 19 1.85 2.32 11.65
C VAL A 19 0.49 1.72 11.36
N ARG A 20 -0.58 2.44 11.75
CA ARG A 20 -1.97 2.01 11.55
C ARG A 20 -2.48 2.15 10.12
N TYR A 21 -2.08 3.21 9.41
CA TYR A 21 -2.58 3.50 8.06
C TYR A 21 -1.44 3.66 7.05
N GLY A 22 -1.60 3.04 5.89
CA GLY A 22 -0.68 3.15 4.76
C GLY A 22 -1.44 3.48 3.49
N LEU A 23 -0.78 4.20 2.58
CA LEU A 23 -1.34 4.57 1.28
C LEU A 23 -0.42 4.07 0.18
N GLN A 24 -0.96 3.29 -0.74
CA GLN A 24 -0.28 2.88 -1.97
C GLN A 24 -0.96 3.55 -3.15
N THR A 25 -0.19 4.30 -3.94
CA THR A 25 -0.66 4.94 -5.17
C THR A 25 0.12 4.41 -6.36
N MET A 26 -0.54 4.14 -7.48
CA MET A 26 0.16 3.73 -8.69
C MET A 26 -0.48 4.33 -9.93
N CYS A 27 0.36 4.63 -10.92
CA CYS A 27 -0.10 5.01 -12.25
C CYS A 27 -0.46 3.75 -13.05
N GLU A 28 -1.53 3.84 -13.83
CA GLU A 28 -1.93 2.82 -14.81
C GLU A 28 -1.82 3.39 -16.23
N GLY A 29 -1.54 2.51 -17.20
CA GLY A 29 -1.52 2.91 -18.61
C GLY A 29 -2.86 3.52 -19.05
N GLY A 30 -2.81 4.48 -19.97
CA GLY A 30 -4.02 5.20 -20.44
C GLY A 30 -4.38 6.44 -19.62
N GLY A 31 -3.45 6.98 -18.82
CA GLY A 31 -3.67 8.23 -18.07
C GLY A 31 -4.51 8.06 -16.81
N MET A 32 -4.54 6.85 -16.26
CA MET A 32 -5.27 6.53 -15.03
C MET A 32 -4.31 6.36 -13.86
N ALA A 33 -4.84 6.46 -12.65
CA ALA A 33 -4.12 6.14 -11.43
C ALA A 33 -5.06 5.51 -10.42
N ASN A 34 -4.51 4.68 -9.54
CA ASN A 34 -5.22 4.05 -8.45
C ASN A 34 -4.59 4.46 -7.11
N ALA A 35 -5.39 4.39 -6.06
CA ALA A 35 -4.97 4.61 -4.69
C ALA A 35 -5.66 3.58 -3.80
N THR A 36 -4.87 2.88 -2.99
CA THR A 36 -5.31 1.84 -2.07
C THR A 36 -4.87 2.20 -0.66
N VAL A 37 -5.82 2.25 0.26
CA VAL A 37 -5.55 2.48 1.68
C VAL A 37 -5.47 1.13 2.40
N PHE A 38 -4.42 0.96 3.20
CA PHE A 38 -4.19 -0.20 4.04
C PHE A 38 -4.38 0.19 5.50
N GLU A 39 -5.08 -0.66 6.26
CA GLU A 39 -5.18 -0.56 7.72
C GLU A 39 -4.44 -1.74 8.36
N ASN A 40 -3.54 -1.45 9.28
CA ASN A 40 -2.88 -2.44 10.10
C ASN A 40 -3.70 -2.66 11.39
N LEU A 41 -4.32 -3.82 11.49
CA LEU A 41 -5.15 -4.23 12.63
C LEU A 41 -4.34 -4.77 13.82
N ALA A 42 -3.02 -4.87 13.69
CA ALA A 42 -2.13 -5.41 14.71
C ALA A 42 -1.43 -4.33 15.57
N VAL A 43 -1.81 -3.06 15.39
CA VAL A 43 -1.41 -1.92 16.24
C VAL A 43 -2.35 -1.79 17.42
#